data_AF-A0A349E8X7-F1
#
_entry.id   AF-A0A349E8X7-F1
#
_cell.length_a   1.000
_cell.length_b   1.000
_cell.length_c   1.000
_cell.angle_alpha   90.00
_cell.angle_beta   90.00
_cell.angle_gamma   90.00
#
_symmetry.space_group_name_H-M   'P 1'
#
loop_
_entity.id
_entity.type
_entity.pdbx_description
1 polymer ?
#
loop_
_entity_poly.entity_id
_entity_poly.type
_entity_poly.pdbx_seq_one_letter_code
_entity_poly.pdbx_strand_id
1 'polypeptide(L)' 'MPVTRQSFLRGGEAPDFELMGRDGEPVRLSDFRGKKVLLLTWASW' A
#
# COMPACT_ATOMS: atom_id res chain seq x y z
N MET A 1 7.03 15.99 -10.00
CA MET A 1 8.13 15.69 -9.06
C MET A 1 7.97 14.26 -8.59
N PRO A 2 8.86 13.31 -8.96
CA PRO A 2 8.74 11.95 -8.47
C PRO A 2 9.10 11.94 -6.99
N VAL A 3 8.15 11.57 -6.14
CA VAL A 3 8.38 11.36 -4.72
C VAL A 3 9.49 10.32 -4.56
N THR A 4 10.57 10.71 -3.89
CA THR A 4 11.79 9.92 -3.67
C THR A 4 11.44 8.50 -3.18
N ARG A 5 11.48 7.51 -4.08
CA ARG A 5 11.21 6.09 -3.79
C ARG A 5 12.09 5.50 -2.67
N GLN A 6 13.23 6.13 -2.41
CA GLN A 6 14.25 5.63 -1.46
C GLN A 6 13.96 5.92 0.02
N SER A 7 13.06 6.85 0.37
CA SER A 7 12.84 7.21 1.79
C SER A 7 12.07 6.11 2.55
N PHE A 8 11.07 5.50 1.92
CA PHE A 8 10.21 4.49 2.54
C PHE A 8 10.95 3.21 2.94
N LEU A 9 11.98 2.82 2.18
CA LEU A 9 12.75 1.60 2.47
C LEU A 9 13.68 1.75 3.68
N ARG A 10 14.03 2.98 4.10
CA ARG A 10 14.88 3.22 5.28
C ARG A 10 14.11 3.17 6.60
N GLY A 11 12.82 3.51 6.58
CA GLY A 11 11.98 3.49 7.78
C GLY A 11 11.51 2.09 8.20
N GLY A 12 11.57 1.10 7.30
CA GLY A 12 11.14 -0.28 7.55
C GLY A 12 9.61 -0.45 7.68
N GLU A 13 8.89 0.65 7.94
CA GLU A 13 7.43 0.69 7.96
C GLU A 13 6.89 1.01 6.56
N ALA A 14 5.96 0.18 6.08
CA ALA A 14 5.25 0.45 4.84
C ALA A 14 4.36 1.71 5.02
N PRO A 15 4.38 2.65 4.06
CA PRO A 15 3.53 3.83 4.13
C PRO A 15 2.05 3.42 4.07
N ASP A 16 1.22 4.12 4.85
CA ASP A 16 -0.22 3.95 4.75
C ASP A 16 -0.73 4.54 3.43
N PHE A 17 -1.72 3.86 2.83
CA PHE A 17 -2.39 4.30 1.62
C PHE A 17 -3.83 3.78 1.62
N GLU A 18 -4.68 4.45 0.85
CA GLU A 18 -6.09 4.10 0.69
C GLU A 18 -6.37 3.87 -0.80
N LEU A 19 -7.08 2.79 -1.11
CA LEU A 19 -7.53 2.45 -2.47
C LEU A 19 -9.00 2.05 -2.42
N MET A 20 -9.70 2.26 -3.52
CA MET A 20 -11.04 1.67 -3.67
C MET A 20 -10.93 0.15 -3.81
N GLY A 21 -11.65 -0.55 -2.95
CA GLY A 21 -11.82 -1.99 -2.98
C GLY A 21 -12.65 -2.45 -4.18
N ARG A 22 -12.69 -3.77 -4.38
CA ARG A 22 -13.45 -4.38 -5.48
C ARG A 22 -14.96 -4.31 -5.26
N ASP A 23 -15.37 -4.16 -4.02
CA ASP A 23 -16.74 -3.94 -3.55
C ASP A 23 -17.17 -2.47 -3.62
N GLY A 24 -16.25 -1.55 -3.96
CA GLY A 24 -16.51 -0.12 -4.02
C GLY A 24 -16.29 0.61 -2.70
N GLU A 25 -15.86 -0.08 -1.65
CA GLU A 25 -15.56 0.52 -0.35
C GLU A 25 -14.07 0.90 -0.26
N PRO A 26 -13.71 2.00 0.40
CA PRO A 26 -12.31 2.36 0.61
C PRO A 26 -11.64 1.36 1.56
N VAL A 27 -10.43 0.94 1.20
CA VAL A 27 -9.58 0.02 1.98
C VAL A 27 -8.25 0.67 2.25
N ARG A 28 -7.82 0.69 3.52
CA ARG A 28 -6.52 1.23 3.94
C ARG A 28 -5.55 0.11 4.30
N LEU A 29 -4.26 0.34 4.10
CA LEU A 29 -3.23 -0.62 4.56
C LEU A 29 -3.28 -0.77 6.10
N SER A 30 -3.57 0.33 6.81
CA SER A 30 -3.74 0.34 8.27
C SER A 30 -4.82 -0.62 8.79
N ASP A 31 -5.81 -0.98 7.97
CA ASP A 31 -6.90 -1.87 8.40
C ASP A 31 -6.42 -3.31 8.62
N PHE A 32 -5.23 -3.65 8.12
CA PHE A 32 -4.61 -4.98 8.24
C PHE A 32 -3.50 -5.06 9.29
N ARG A 33 -3.37 -4.07 10.19
CA ARG A 33 -2.38 -4.10 11.28
C ARG A 33 -2.48 -5.39 12.10
N GLY A 34 -1.33 -5.95 12.48
CA GLY A 34 -1.23 -7.22 13.19
C GLY A 34 -1.32 -8.47 12.30
N LYS A 35 -1.55 -8.32 10.99
CA LYS A 35 -1.53 -9.41 10.01
C LYS A 35 -0.31 -9.32 9.10
N LYS A 36 0.17 -10.47 8.60
CA LYS A 36 1.14 -10.51 7.49
C LYS A 36 0.38 -10.18 6.21
N VAL A 37 0.84 -9.17 5.48
CA VAL A 37 0.18 -8.67 4.26
C VAL A 37 1.14 -8.78 3.08
N LEU A 38 0.65 -9.29 1.96
CA LEU A 38 1.36 -9.33 0.68
C LEU A 38 0.71 -8.33 -0.28
N LEU A 39 1.47 -7.34 -0.75
CA LEU A 39 1.02 -6.41 -1.78
C LEU A 39 1.37 -6.96 -3.17
N LEU A 40 0.34 -7.22 -3.97
CA LEU A 40 0.47 -7.68 -5.34
C LEU A 40 0.03 -6.57 -6.30
N THR A 41 0.99 -6.03 -7.06
CA THR A 41 0.72 -5.04 -8.09
C THR A 41 0.84 -5.69 -9.47
N TRP A 42 -0.12 -5.44 -10.35
CA TRP A 42 -0.08 -5.90 -11.74
C TRP A 42 -0.67 -4.83 -12.66
N ALA A 43 -0.38 -4.96 -13.95
CA ALA A 43 -1.00 -4.19 -15.02
C ALA A 43 -1.25 -5.13 -16.19
N SER A 44 -2.30 -4.87 -16.97
CA SER A 44 -2.71 -5.75 -18.08
C SER A 44 -1.94 -5.52 -19.38
N TRP A 45 -0.99 -4.58 -19.39
CA TRP A 45 -0.21 -4.20 -20.57
C TRP A 45 1.10 -4.98 -20.72
#